data_AF-A0A7Y4WG11-F1
#
_entry.id   AF-A0A7Y4WG11-F1
#
_cell.length_a   1.000
_cell.length_b   1.000
_cell.length_c   1.000
_cell.angle_alpha   90.00
_cell.angle_beta   90.00
_cell.angle_gamma   90.00
#
_symmetry.space_group_name_H-M   'P 1'
#
loop_
_entity.id
_entity.type
_entity.pdbx_description
1 polymer ?
#
loop_
_entity_poly.entity_id
_entity_poly.type
_entity_poly.pdbx_seq_one_letter_code
_entity_poly.pdbx_strand_id
1 'polypeptide(L)'
;MTNRDVLCSAIGLLALAMVLAAPAETRAQSAENVAVVINDNSPDSVRIGQAYAAARSIPDSNIFRIRTALTENIERAIYTQTIETPLMQAISRARLQDRIHYIVLTKGVPLRIDGTAGRDATVASVDSELTLLYIRLVGNTFKTEAAVVNSYFLGDRDPAEAKPFSHRDHAMYLVSRLDGFTVEDVLALIDRGVSPQKAGKVVLDQRDALVDRTGDTWLELASKRLAAQKYEGEVVLEQTPKPARDVADVLGYFSWGSTDPQNRVRSFGMRFAPGAIAATFVGSDARTFREPPATWVPTGDSLNRTGWYAGSPESLTGDLIRAGVTGAVGYVAQPFLSASVRPQIVFPAYMKGLSVVEAFYLAMPTVSWQAVVIGDPLCAPFRSEPLSRADLEDGLDSVTELPALFSRRRLDMALAVTTGVPEQAVALGLKAESFTARGDMVAARKAVAEALQVAPKFVNALVMAAAMDEAAGQIDAAASGYRQVLELEPDNVLALNNLAFSLAVHRKMPAEGLPFARRAVNAAPSNPSVIDTLAWIQHLLGDDAGAAKLMEQVVKSNTLNPDLRLHAAIIFAGAGQRTQAQTQLTIALKLNPALAKNPEVKQLQSQLAK
;
A
#
# COMPACT_ATOMS: atom_id res chain seq x y z
N MET A 1 -12.15 -76.40 -39.85
CA MET A 1 -13.37 -76.41 -40.70
C MET A 1 -14.54 -76.35 -39.73
N THR A 2 -15.40 -75.34 -39.64
CA THR A 2 -15.92 -74.39 -40.63
C THR A 2 -16.55 -73.17 -39.92
N ASN A 3 -16.63 -72.09 -40.67
CA ASN A 3 -17.15 -70.74 -40.41
C ASN A 3 -18.58 -70.61 -39.82
N ARG A 4 -18.77 -69.41 -39.22
CA ARG A 4 -19.94 -68.49 -39.21
C ARG A 4 -20.82 -68.38 -37.95
N ASP A 5 -20.57 -67.27 -37.23
CA ASP A 5 -21.46 -66.17 -36.83
C ASP A 5 -22.85 -66.49 -36.24
N VAL A 6 -23.18 -65.88 -35.08
CA VAL A 6 -24.02 -64.66 -34.99
C VAL A 6 -24.32 -64.25 -33.53
N LEU A 7 -24.09 -62.95 -33.30
CA LEU A 7 -24.63 -61.99 -32.32
C LEU A 7 -24.11 -61.89 -30.87
N CYS A 8 -23.30 -60.84 -30.70
CA CYS A 8 -22.99 -60.09 -29.48
C CYS A 8 -24.23 -59.47 -28.80
N SER A 9 -24.21 -59.41 -27.48
CA SER A 9 -24.90 -58.40 -26.68
C SER A 9 -24.08 -58.12 -25.42
N ALA A 10 -23.29 -57.05 -25.46
CA ALA A 10 -22.66 -56.47 -24.28
C ALA A 10 -23.04 -54.99 -24.25
N ILE A 11 -23.88 -54.65 -23.28
CA ILE A 11 -24.35 -53.30 -22.96
C ILE A 11 -23.14 -52.53 -22.43
N GLY A 12 -22.59 -51.63 -23.25
CA GLY A 12 -21.60 -50.64 -22.83
C GLY A 12 -22.31 -49.40 -22.29
N LEU A 13 -22.20 -49.16 -20.99
CA LEU A 13 -22.56 -47.87 -20.38
C LEU A 13 -21.61 -46.78 -20.91
N LEU A 14 -22.10 -45.90 -21.78
CA LEU A 14 -21.45 -44.63 -22.08
C LEU A 14 -21.72 -43.67 -20.92
N ALA A 15 -20.76 -43.50 -20.03
CA ALA A 15 -20.73 -42.37 -19.11
C ALA A 15 -20.34 -41.11 -19.89
N LEU A 16 -21.33 -40.32 -20.27
CA LEU A 16 -21.14 -39.00 -20.87
C LEU A 16 -20.62 -38.06 -19.77
N ALA A 17 -19.30 -37.88 -19.69
CA ALA A 17 -18.70 -36.83 -18.88
C ALA A 17 -19.08 -35.48 -19.48
N MET A 18 -20.14 -34.85 -18.95
CA MET A 18 -20.36 -33.42 -19.17
C MET A 18 -19.20 -32.67 -18.51
N VAL A 19 -18.22 -32.26 -19.31
CA VAL A 19 -17.35 -31.16 -18.95
C VAL A 19 -18.24 -29.93 -18.91
N LEU A 20 -18.69 -29.54 -17.70
CA LEU A 20 -19.22 -28.21 -17.46
C LEU A 20 -18.09 -27.24 -17.82
N ALA A 21 -18.19 -26.64 -19.00
CA ALA A 21 -17.38 -25.49 -19.33
C ALA A 21 -17.66 -24.42 -18.27
N ALA A 22 -16.66 -24.11 -17.45
CA ALA A 22 -16.74 -22.95 -16.57
C ALA A 22 -17.09 -21.74 -17.46
N PRO A 23 -18.06 -20.89 -17.07
CA PRO A 23 -18.36 -19.69 -17.84
C PRO A 23 -17.06 -18.91 -17.99
N ALA A 24 -16.73 -18.52 -19.23
CA ALA A 24 -15.55 -17.72 -19.52
C ALA A 24 -15.59 -16.47 -18.63
N GLU A 25 -14.75 -16.44 -17.60
CA GLU A 25 -14.76 -15.38 -16.62
C GLU A 25 -14.27 -14.10 -17.30
N THR A 26 -15.14 -13.09 -17.40
CA THR A 26 -14.79 -11.73 -17.80
C THR A 26 -13.92 -11.12 -16.70
N ARG A 27 -12.62 -11.38 -16.72
CA ARG A 27 -11.66 -10.82 -15.77
C ARG A 27 -10.87 -9.68 -16.42
N ALA A 28 -10.71 -8.56 -15.72
CA ALA A 28 -9.81 -7.49 -16.15
C ALA A 28 -8.35 -7.96 -16.20
N GLN A 29 -7.91 -8.60 -15.11
CA GLN A 29 -6.60 -9.20 -14.95
C GLN A 29 -6.75 -10.52 -14.18
N SER A 30 -5.66 -11.26 -13.98
CA SER A 30 -5.73 -12.56 -13.32
C SER A 30 -5.60 -12.45 -11.80
N ALA A 31 -5.91 -13.55 -11.10
CA ALA A 31 -5.67 -13.67 -9.67
C ALA A 31 -4.17 -13.52 -9.30
N GLU A 32 -3.27 -13.84 -10.23
CA GLU A 32 -1.83 -13.67 -10.02
C GLU A 32 -1.43 -12.20 -9.85
N ASN A 33 -2.24 -11.26 -10.33
CA ASN A 33 -1.96 -9.82 -10.28
C ASN A 33 -2.45 -9.14 -8.99
N VAL A 34 -3.05 -9.90 -8.07
CA VAL A 34 -3.66 -9.37 -6.86
C VAL A 34 -2.89 -9.86 -5.64
N ALA A 35 -2.46 -8.93 -4.79
CA ALA A 35 -1.96 -9.20 -3.46
C ALA A 35 -3.07 -8.92 -2.43
N VAL A 36 -3.34 -9.87 -1.53
CA VAL A 36 -4.34 -9.70 -0.47
C VAL A 36 -3.64 -9.49 0.86
N VAL A 37 -3.97 -8.39 1.55
CA VAL A 37 -3.38 -8.03 2.83
C VAL A 37 -4.34 -8.37 3.98
N ILE A 38 -3.88 -9.22 4.88
CA ILE A 38 -4.65 -9.73 6.03
C ILE A 38 -3.97 -9.27 7.32
N ASN A 39 -4.70 -8.55 8.17
CA ASN A 39 -4.27 -8.21 9.53
C ASN A 39 -4.61 -9.36 10.48
N ASP A 40 -3.60 -10.11 10.92
CA ASP A 40 -3.72 -11.24 11.86
C ASP A 40 -4.32 -10.85 13.21
N ASN A 41 -4.26 -9.57 13.59
CA ASN A 41 -4.86 -9.10 14.83
C ASN A 41 -6.40 -8.97 14.73
N SER A 42 -6.96 -8.95 13.51
CA SER A 42 -8.39 -8.73 13.25
C SER A 42 -9.05 -10.01 12.73
N PRO A 43 -9.96 -10.65 13.50
CA PRO A 43 -10.74 -11.80 13.03
C PRO A 43 -11.56 -11.50 11.77
N ASP A 44 -12.10 -10.27 11.65
CA ASP A 44 -12.84 -9.81 10.47
C ASP A 44 -11.95 -9.79 9.24
N SER A 45 -10.74 -9.22 9.36
CA SER A 45 -9.75 -9.18 8.29
C SER A 45 -9.37 -10.58 7.82
N VAL A 46 -9.17 -11.51 8.75
CA VAL A 46 -8.86 -12.91 8.44
C VAL A 46 -10.01 -13.57 7.66
N ARG A 47 -11.25 -13.44 8.16
CA ARG A 47 -12.44 -14.03 7.51
C ARG A 47 -12.65 -13.48 6.10
N ILE A 48 -12.56 -12.16 5.93
CA ILE A 48 -12.74 -11.49 4.64
C ILE A 48 -11.62 -11.87 3.68
N GLY A 49 -10.36 -11.80 4.12
CA GLY A 49 -9.21 -12.11 3.28
C GLY A 49 -9.22 -13.55 2.78
N GLN A 50 -9.59 -14.52 3.64
CA GLN A 50 -9.75 -15.92 3.25
C GLN A 50 -10.91 -16.12 2.26
N ALA A 51 -12.05 -15.49 2.51
CA ALA A 51 -13.20 -15.57 1.61
C ALA A 51 -12.88 -15.01 0.22
N TYR A 52 -12.23 -13.84 0.15
CA TYR A 52 -11.82 -13.24 -1.12
C TYR A 52 -10.76 -14.06 -1.84
N ALA A 53 -9.74 -14.55 -1.11
CA ALA A 53 -8.70 -15.40 -1.67
C ALA A 53 -9.30 -16.66 -2.31
N ALA A 54 -10.25 -17.31 -1.63
CA ALA A 54 -10.97 -18.46 -2.16
C ALA A 54 -11.82 -18.09 -3.40
N ALA A 55 -12.63 -17.03 -3.29
CA ALA A 55 -13.55 -16.60 -4.34
C ALA A 55 -12.85 -16.21 -5.66
N ARG A 56 -11.65 -15.63 -5.57
CA ARG A 56 -10.86 -15.23 -6.75
C ARG A 56 -9.73 -16.19 -7.11
N SER A 57 -9.51 -17.24 -6.31
CA SER A 57 -8.38 -18.18 -6.44
C SER A 57 -7.03 -17.46 -6.39
N ILE A 58 -6.86 -16.59 -5.39
CA ILE A 58 -5.61 -15.84 -5.17
C ILE A 58 -4.50 -16.82 -4.76
N PRO A 59 -3.31 -16.79 -5.41
CA PRO A 59 -2.19 -17.64 -5.03
C PRO A 59 -1.73 -17.39 -3.60
N ASP A 60 -1.32 -18.44 -2.88
CA ASP A 60 -0.78 -18.32 -1.51
C ASP A 60 0.42 -17.38 -1.43
N SER A 61 1.26 -17.34 -2.47
CA SER A 61 2.40 -16.41 -2.58
C SER A 61 2.00 -14.94 -2.59
N ASN A 62 0.73 -14.65 -2.86
CA ASN A 62 0.18 -13.30 -2.94
C ASN A 62 -0.67 -12.94 -1.71
N ILE A 63 -0.76 -13.82 -0.70
CA ILE A 63 -1.48 -13.55 0.54
C ILE A 63 -0.47 -13.04 1.57
N PHE A 64 -0.48 -11.74 1.83
CA PHE A 64 0.43 -11.09 2.75
C PHE A 64 -0.23 -10.89 4.11
N ARG A 65 0.31 -11.57 5.13
CA ARG A 65 -0.18 -11.46 6.51
C ARG A 65 0.67 -10.46 7.29
N ILE A 66 0.00 -9.49 7.90
CA ILE A 66 0.61 -8.45 8.73
C ILE A 66 0.02 -8.46 10.14
N ARG A 67 0.68 -7.81 11.09
CA ARG A 67 0.15 -7.55 12.44
C ARG A 67 0.20 -6.06 12.70
N THR A 68 -0.95 -5.41 12.70
CA THR A 68 -1.05 -3.96 12.88
C THR A 68 -2.22 -3.57 13.79
N ALA A 69 -2.42 -2.27 14.00
CA ALA A 69 -3.46 -1.71 14.85
C ALA A 69 -4.88 -2.12 14.38
N LEU A 70 -5.81 -2.19 15.33
CA LEU A 70 -7.24 -2.45 15.08
C LEU A 70 -8.08 -1.17 14.95
N THR A 71 -7.46 -0.01 15.20
CA THR A 71 -8.10 1.29 15.05
C THR A 71 -8.11 1.71 13.58
N GLU A 72 -9.12 2.48 13.18
CA GLU A 72 -9.20 3.03 11.82
C GLU A 72 -8.15 4.12 11.56
N ASN A 73 -7.61 4.73 12.62
CA ASN A 73 -6.48 5.64 12.55
C ASN A 73 -5.19 4.93 12.96
N ILE A 74 -4.09 5.28 12.30
CA ILE A 74 -2.75 4.79 12.60
C ILE A 74 -1.74 5.94 12.52
N GLU A 75 -0.86 6.01 13.50
CA GLU A 75 0.27 6.95 13.44
C GLU A 75 1.21 6.55 12.28
N ARG A 76 1.70 7.50 11.48
CA ARG A 76 2.58 7.25 10.31
C ARG A 76 3.74 6.33 10.62
N ALA A 77 4.36 6.62 11.76
CA ALA A 77 4.98 5.69 12.68
C ALA A 77 4.81 4.19 12.44
N ILE A 78 3.66 3.76 12.92
CA ILE A 78 3.25 2.38 13.03
C ILE A 78 2.86 1.89 11.64
N TYR A 79 2.31 2.75 10.77
CA TYR A 79 2.06 2.41 9.36
C TYR A 79 3.34 1.94 8.66
N THR A 80 4.42 2.74 8.72
CA THR A 80 5.68 2.39 8.04
C THR A 80 6.24 1.08 8.57
N GLN A 81 6.21 0.89 9.89
CA GLN A 81 6.79 -0.28 10.54
C GLN A 81 5.95 -1.57 10.36
N THR A 82 4.62 -1.46 10.44
CA THR A 82 3.72 -2.63 10.58
C THR A 82 2.92 -2.94 9.31
N ILE A 83 2.91 -2.04 8.33
CA ILE A 83 2.19 -2.20 7.07
C ILE A 83 3.17 -2.09 5.89
N GLU A 84 3.75 -0.91 5.67
CA GLU A 84 4.58 -0.63 4.49
C GLU A 84 5.81 -1.53 4.40
N THR A 85 6.66 -1.52 5.44
CA THR A 85 7.92 -2.28 5.45
C THR A 85 7.68 -3.79 5.30
N PRO A 86 6.75 -4.43 6.04
CA PRO A 86 6.43 -5.84 5.84
C PRO A 86 5.93 -6.16 4.42
N LEU A 87 5.13 -5.28 3.80
CA LEU A 87 4.68 -5.47 2.43
C LEU A 87 5.82 -5.35 1.42
N MET A 88 6.71 -4.36 1.56
CA MET A 88 7.91 -4.24 0.73
C MET A 88 8.77 -5.50 0.80
N GLN A 89 8.97 -6.03 2.01
CA GLN A 89 9.75 -7.25 2.24
C GLN A 89 9.08 -8.48 1.62
N ALA A 90 7.77 -8.64 1.80
CA ALA A 90 7.01 -9.76 1.25
C ALA A 90 7.06 -9.78 -0.28
N ILE A 91 6.79 -8.63 -0.92
CA ILE A 91 6.85 -8.47 -2.37
C ILE A 91 8.26 -8.76 -2.90
N SER A 92 9.30 -8.22 -2.24
CA SER A 92 10.69 -8.39 -2.66
C SER A 92 11.15 -9.85 -2.54
N ARG A 93 10.82 -10.51 -1.42
CA ARG A 93 11.14 -11.92 -1.19
C ARG A 93 10.49 -12.83 -2.23
N ALA A 94 9.26 -12.52 -2.63
CA ALA A 94 8.53 -13.30 -3.63
C ALA A 94 8.85 -12.89 -5.09
N ARG A 95 9.63 -11.82 -5.31
CA ARG A 95 9.90 -11.21 -6.63
C ARG A 95 8.62 -10.87 -7.41
N LEU A 96 7.68 -10.23 -6.71
CA LEU A 96 6.34 -9.97 -7.21
C LEU A 96 6.12 -8.54 -7.71
N GLN A 97 7.18 -7.73 -7.83
CA GLN A 97 7.10 -6.29 -8.12
C GLN A 97 6.32 -5.97 -9.40
N ASP A 98 6.63 -6.63 -10.52
CA ASP A 98 5.90 -6.41 -11.79
C ASP A 98 4.66 -7.29 -11.91
N ARG A 99 4.56 -8.35 -11.10
CA ARG A 99 3.43 -9.27 -11.16
C ARG A 99 2.18 -8.65 -10.56
N ILE A 100 2.32 -8.05 -9.37
CA ILE A 100 1.21 -7.52 -8.59
C ILE A 100 0.84 -6.17 -9.15
N HIS A 101 -0.39 -6.00 -9.60
CA HIS A 101 -0.92 -4.70 -10.02
C HIS A 101 -1.85 -4.10 -8.96
N TYR A 102 -2.52 -4.97 -8.21
CA TYR A 102 -3.50 -4.58 -7.20
C TYR A 102 -3.08 -5.05 -5.82
N ILE A 103 -3.15 -4.15 -4.84
CA ILE A 103 -3.08 -4.50 -3.42
C ILE A 103 -4.49 -4.36 -2.84
N VAL A 104 -5.03 -5.45 -2.30
CA VAL A 104 -6.36 -5.52 -1.69
C VAL A 104 -6.21 -5.56 -0.18
N LEU A 105 -6.59 -4.46 0.48
CA LEU A 105 -6.72 -4.40 1.93
C LEU A 105 -8.07 -4.97 2.36
N THR A 106 -8.17 -5.39 3.62
CA THR A 106 -9.38 -5.96 4.21
C THR A 106 -9.83 -5.13 5.40
N LYS A 107 -11.15 -5.11 5.70
CA LYS A 107 -11.68 -4.53 6.94
C LYS A 107 -10.87 -5.02 8.13
N GLY A 108 -10.40 -4.10 8.97
CA GLY A 108 -9.48 -4.40 10.08
C GLY A 108 -8.03 -4.04 9.80
N VAL A 109 -7.67 -3.71 8.56
CA VAL A 109 -6.49 -2.89 8.27
C VAL A 109 -6.85 -1.41 8.50
N PRO A 110 -6.01 -0.61 9.19
CA PRO A 110 -6.25 0.81 9.40
C PRO A 110 -6.59 1.57 8.11
N LEU A 111 -7.38 2.63 8.25
CA LEU A 111 -7.97 3.39 7.15
C LEU A 111 -7.18 4.68 6.88
N ARG A 112 -6.81 5.40 7.93
CA ARG A 112 -6.22 6.74 7.87
C ARG A 112 -4.87 6.77 8.60
N ILE A 113 -3.87 7.34 7.95
CA ILE A 113 -2.62 7.75 8.58
C ILE A 113 -2.80 9.14 9.18
N ASP A 114 -2.53 9.27 10.48
CA ASP A 114 -2.65 10.53 11.20
C ASP A 114 -1.68 11.58 10.65
N GLY A 115 -2.14 12.84 10.59
CA GLY A 115 -1.35 13.97 10.10
C GLY A 115 -2.09 15.30 10.17
N THR A 116 -1.47 16.33 9.61
CA THR A 116 -2.02 17.68 9.49
C THR A 116 -3.02 17.78 8.34
N ALA A 117 -4.02 18.65 8.49
CA ALA A 117 -5.00 18.98 7.46
C ALA A 117 -4.55 20.16 6.59
N GLY A 118 -5.25 20.42 5.48
CA GLY A 118 -4.99 21.55 4.56
C GLY A 118 -4.58 21.11 3.15
N ARG A 119 -4.10 22.05 2.33
CA ARG A 119 -3.60 21.74 0.97
C ARG A 119 -2.30 20.93 1.01
N ASP A 120 -1.41 21.27 1.94
CA ASP A 120 -0.17 20.54 2.20
C ASP A 120 -0.37 19.49 3.30
N ALA A 121 -1.58 18.92 3.36
CA ALA A 121 -1.94 17.91 4.35
C ALA A 121 -0.97 16.73 4.33
N THR A 122 -0.61 16.28 5.54
CA THR A 122 0.13 15.04 5.77
C THR A 122 -0.78 13.90 6.25
N VAL A 123 -2.05 14.19 6.54
CA VAL A 123 -3.07 13.14 6.68
C VAL A 123 -3.29 12.48 5.32
N ALA A 124 -3.38 11.16 5.30
CA ALA A 124 -3.64 10.38 4.10
C ALA A 124 -4.41 9.10 4.45
N SER A 125 -5.04 8.46 3.48
CA SER A 125 -5.49 7.09 3.65
C SER A 125 -4.30 6.13 3.53
N VAL A 126 -4.38 5.02 4.26
CA VAL A 126 -3.41 3.91 4.14
C VAL A 126 -3.38 3.42 2.70
N ASP A 127 -4.56 3.30 2.08
CA ASP A 127 -4.77 2.84 0.72
C ASP A 127 -4.01 3.71 -0.30
N SER A 128 -4.16 5.03 -0.21
CA SER A 128 -3.56 5.97 -1.17
C SER A 128 -2.04 6.05 -1.03
N GLU A 129 -1.51 5.97 0.20
CA GLU A 129 -0.07 5.94 0.46
C GLU A 129 0.60 4.67 -0.09
N LEU A 130 -0.06 3.52 0.03
CA LEU A 130 0.44 2.25 -0.52
C LEU A 130 0.51 2.23 -2.05
N THR A 131 -0.14 3.15 -2.77
CA THR A 131 0.02 3.25 -4.22
C THR A 131 1.46 3.57 -4.62
N LEU A 132 2.21 4.28 -3.76
CA LEU A 132 3.61 4.66 -4.00
C LEU A 132 4.60 3.53 -3.71
N LEU A 133 4.14 2.37 -3.23
CA LEU A 133 5.03 1.30 -2.78
C LEU A 133 5.96 0.80 -3.90
N TYR A 134 5.48 0.70 -5.14
CA TYR A 134 6.31 0.29 -6.28
C TYR A 134 7.46 1.26 -6.53
N ILE A 135 7.17 2.57 -6.63
CA ILE A 135 8.22 3.58 -6.88
C ILE A 135 9.14 3.77 -5.66
N ARG A 136 8.66 3.51 -4.44
CA ARG A 136 9.50 3.41 -3.23
C ARG A 136 10.44 2.20 -3.28
N LEU A 137 9.97 1.04 -3.74
CA LEU A 137 10.81 -0.15 -3.98
C LEU A 137 11.89 0.10 -5.04
N VAL A 138 11.62 0.93 -6.06
CA VAL A 138 12.62 1.36 -7.05
C VAL A 138 13.73 2.21 -6.41
N GLY A 139 13.50 2.78 -5.22
CA GLY A 139 14.46 3.60 -4.49
C GLY A 139 14.14 5.10 -4.51
N ASN A 140 12.96 5.50 -5.01
CA ASN A 140 12.54 6.89 -4.98
C ASN A 140 11.94 7.26 -3.61
N THR A 141 12.16 8.49 -3.18
CA THR A 141 11.61 9.03 -1.93
C THR A 141 10.68 10.19 -2.21
N PHE A 142 9.54 10.23 -1.51
CA PHE A 142 8.56 11.30 -1.64
C PHE A 142 8.51 12.11 -0.35
N LYS A 143 8.29 13.43 -0.48
CA LYS A 143 7.89 14.26 0.65
C LYS A 143 6.54 13.77 1.16
N THR A 144 6.34 13.91 2.46
CA THR A 144 5.10 13.47 3.11
C THR A 144 3.96 14.48 2.91
N GLU A 145 4.32 15.73 2.63
CA GLU A 145 3.39 16.84 2.43
C GLU A 145 2.77 16.81 1.04
N ALA A 146 1.46 17.07 1.00
CA ALA A 146 0.65 17.22 -0.21
C ALA A 146 0.42 15.93 -1.01
N ALA A 147 -0.54 16.02 -1.93
CA ALA A 147 -0.90 14.90 -2.80
C ALA A 147 0.13 14.70 -3.92
N VAL A 148 0.31 13.45 -4.35
CA VAL A 148 1.13 13.11 -5.53
C VAL A 148 0.24 13.00 -6.75
N VAL A 149 0.68 13.51 -7.90
CA VAL A 149 -0.07 13.38 -9.15
C VAL A 149 -0.19 11.91 -9.53
N ASN A 150 -1.40 11.46 -9.82
CA ASN A 150 -1.64 10.10 -10.26
C ASN A 150 -1.15 9.92 -11.71
N SER A 151 -0.11 9.11 -11.91
CA SER A 151 0.43 8.83 -13.25
C SER A 151 -0.56 8.13 -14.18
N TYR A 152 -1.58 7.46 -13.64
CA TYR A 152 -2.62 6.77 -14.40
C TYR A 152 -3.84 7.65 -14.70
N PHE A 153 -3.89 8.88 -14.20
CA PHE A 153 -5.00 9.78 -14.46
C PHE A 153 -5.13 10.10 -15.96
N LEU A 154 -6.33 9.93 -16.51
CA LEU A 154 -6.58 10.20 -17.92
C LEU A 154 -6.49 11.71 -18.23
N GLY A 155 -6.89 12.56 -17.28
CA GLY A 155 -6.97 14.00 -17.50
C GLY A 155 -8.10 14.36 -18.47
N ASP A 156 -7.83 15.30 -19.35
CA ASP A 156 -8.81 15.80 -20.33
C ASP A 156 -8.90 14.96 -21.62
N ARG A 157 -8.08 13.90 -21.71
CA ARG A 157 -8.06 12.97 -22.86
C ARG A 157 -9.40 12.24 -23.05
N ASP A 158 -9.58 11.67 -24.24
CA ASP A 158 -10.80 10.93 -24.58
C ASP A 158 -10.82 9.57 -23.83
N PRO A 159 -11.93 9.16 -23.18
CA PRO A 159 -12.06 7.80 -22.62
C PRO A 159 -11.83 6.68 -23.63
N ALA A 160 -11.97 6.93 -24.93
CA ALA A 160 -11.55 6.02 -25.99
C ALA A 160 -10.04 5.68 -25.95
N GLU A 161 -9.22 6.50 -25.31
CA GLU A 161 -7.79 6.25 -25.09
C GLU A 161 -7.49 5.47 -23.80
N ALA A 162 -8.48 5.24 -22.93
CA ALA A 162 -8.30 4.50 -21.68
C ALA A 162 -7.73 3.09 -21.93
N LYS A 163 -6.64 2.75 -21.25
CA LYS A 163 -6.01 1.42 -21.31
C LYS A 163 -6.08 0.75 -19.95
N PRO A 164 -6.13 -0.60 -19.89
CA PRO A 164 -5.91 -1.32 -18.64
C PRO A 164 -4.59 -0.92 -17.98
N PHE A 165 -4.54 -1.02 -16.66
CA PHE A 165 -3.36 -0.65 -15.89
C PHE A 165 -2.20 -1.62 -16.15
N SER A 166 -0.99 -1.08 -16.29
CA SER A 166 0.24 -1.87 -16.44
C SER A 166 1.44 -1.16 -15.85
N HIS A 167 2.35 -1.95 -15.26
CA HIS A 167 3.65 -1.47 -14.87
C HIS A 167 4.54 -1.06 -16.04
N ARG A 168 4.18 -1.30 -17.31
CA ARG A 168 4.91 -0.71 -18.44
C ARG A 168 4.86 0.81 -18.42
N ASP A 169 3.69 1.35 -18.14
CA ASP A 169 3.43 2.78 -18.20
C ASP A 169 3.47 3.45 -16.82
N HIS A 170 3.26 2.70 -15.73
CA HIS A 170 3.04 3.25 -14.40
C HIS A 170 3.87 2.56 -13.30
N ALA A 171 4.66 3.32 -12.55
CA ALA A 171 5.46 2.82 -11.43
C ALA A 171 4.71 2.89 -10.09
N MET A 172 3.49 2.37 -10.02
CA MET A 172 2.64 2.41 -8.82
C MET A 172 1.85 1.11 -8.68
N TYR A 173 1.28 0.83 -7.52
CA TYR A 173 0.20 -0.18 -7.43
C TYR A 173 -1.15 0.52 -7.35
N LEU A 174 -2.20 -0.12 -7.88
CA LEU A 174 -3.56 0.28 -7.60
C LEU A 174 -4.00 -0.38 -6.29
N VAL A 175 -4.57 0.38 -5.36
CA VAL A 175 -4.91 -0.13 -4.03
C VAL A 175 -6.41 -0.05 -3.83
N SER A 176 -7.02 -1.15 -3.43
CA SER A 176 -8.43 -1.18 -3.07
C SER A 176 -8.61 -1.83 -1.70
N ARG A 177 -9.79 -1.64 -1.11
CA ARG A 177 -10.17 -2.36 0.11
C ARG A 177 -11.52 -3.06 0.00
N LEU A 178 -11.62 -4.16 0.73
CA LEU A 178 -12.85 -4.88 0.98
C LEU A 178 -13.37 -4.46 2.35
N ASP A 179 -14.25 -3.45 2.38
CA ASP A 179 -14.74 -2.82 3.60
C ASP A 179 -16.20 -2.40 3.46
N GLY A 180 -16.84 -2.21 4.60
CA GLY A 180 -18.27 -2.08 4.79
C GLY A 180 -18.57 -1.99 6.27
N PHE A 181 -19.81 -1.73 6.66
CA PHE A 181 -20.13 -1.60 8.09
C PHE A 181 -19.93 -2.91 8.84
N THR A 182 -20.34 -4.02 8.22
CA THR A 182 -20.25 -5.38 8.75
C THR A 182 -19.40 -6.27 7.85
N VAL A 183 -18.97 -7.43 8.35
CA VAL A 183 -18.31 -8.45 7.52
C VAL A 183 -19.26 -8.94 6.43
N GLU A 184 -20.55 -9.06 6.74
CA GLU A 184 -21.60 -9.52 5.84
C GLU A 184 -21.79 -8.56 4.65
N ASP A 185 -21.71 -7.25 4.89
CA ASP A 185 -21.70 -6.25 3.81
C ASP A 185 -20.53 -6.49 2.84
N VAL A 186 -19.35 -6.82 3.38
CA VAL A 186 -18.13 -7.06 2.60
C VAL A 186 -18.20 -8.38 1.84
N LEU A 187 -18.70 -9.46 2.46
CA LEU A 187 -18.88 -10.74 1.78
C LEU A 187 -19.88 -10.60 0.62
N ALA A 188 -20.98 -9.89 0.83
CA ALA A 188 -21.95 -9.60 -0.22
C ALA A 188 -21.34 -8.74 -1.34
N LEU A 189 -20.44 -7.80 -1.02
CA LEU A 189 -19.68 -7.04 -2.02
C LEU A 189 -18.80 -7.95 -2.87
N ILE A 190 -18.10 -8.90 -2.25
CA ILE A 190 -17.26 -9.88 -2.96
C ILE A 190 -18.13 -10.70 -3.92
N ASP A 191 -19.26 -11.22 -3.46
CA ASP A 191 -20.17 -12.02 -4.29
C ASP A 191 -20.64 -11.24 -5.53
N ARG A 192 -21.02 -9.97 -5.35
CA ARG A 192 -21.41 -9.08 -6.45
C ARG A 192 -20.26 -8.79 -7.42
N GLY A 193 -19.03 -8.70 -6.92
CA GLY A 193 -17.83 -8.47 -7.72
C GLY A 193 -17.41 -9.69 -8.55
N VAL A 194 -17.61 -10.89 -8.02
CA VAL A 194 -17.34 -12.16 -8.71
C VAL A 194 -18.38 -12.43 -9.80
N SER A 195 -19.64 -12.08 -9.57
CA SER A 195 -20.75 -12.31 -10.50
C SER A 195 -21.45 -11.01 -10.93
N PRO A 196 -20.75 -10.09 -11.64
CA PRO A 196 -21.33 -8.82 -12.02
C PRO A 196 -22.31 -8.96 -13.19
N GLN A 197 -23.25 -8.01 -13.28
CA GLN A 197 -24.18 -7.88 -14.40
C GLN A 197 -23.68 -6.82 -15.39
N LYS A 198 -24.09 -6.95 -16.65
CA LYS A 198 -23.73 -6.03 -17.75
C LYS A 198 -24.81 -5.01 -18.09
N ALA A 199 -25.98 -5.14 -17.51
CA ALA A 199 -27.13 -4.28 -17.78
C ALA A 199 -27.45 -3.43 -16.55
N GLY A 200 -27.86 -2.20 -16.79
CA GLY A 200 -28.35 -1.31 -15.75
C GLY A 200 -28.15 0.16 -16.11
N LYS A 201 -28.68 1.03 -15.27
CA LYS A 201 -28.71 2.48 -15.47
C LYS A 201 -27.52 3.16 -14.83
N VAL A 202 -27.05 4.24 -15.45
CA VAL A 202 -26.11 5.19 -14.83
C VAL A 202 -26.91 6.41 -14.37
N VAL A 203 -27.03 6.59 -13.07
CA VAL A 203 -27.71 7.72 -12.44
C VAL A 203 -26.70 8.80 -12.13
N LEU A 204 -26.89 9.98 -12.72
CA LEU A 204 -26.07 11.18 -12.56
C LEU A 204 -26.94 12.26 -11.92
N ASP A 205 -26.68 12.58 -10.68
CA ASP A 205 -27.52 13.40 -9.82
C ASP A 205 -26.88 14.78 -9.59
N GLN A 206 -27.41 15.79 -10.28
CA GLN A 206 -26.94 17.17 -10.16
C GLN A 206 -27.44 17.80 -8.85
N ARG A 207 -26.78 18.87 -8.43
CA ARG A 207 -27.19 19.68 -7.27
C ARG A 207 -28.01 20.88 -7.73
N ASP A 208 -28.95 21.32 -6.89
CA ASP A 208 -29.58 22.64 -7.05
C ASP A 208 -28.54 23.77 -6.89
N ALA A 209 -28.21 24.47 -7.98
CA ALA A 209 -27.04 25.36 -8.03
C ALA A 209 -27.40 26.85 -7.95
N LEU A 210 -26.65 27.61 -7.11
CA LEU A 210 -26.50 29.07 -7.24
C LEU A 210 -25.05 29.59 -7.23
N VAL A 211 -23.99 28.77 -7.05
CA VAL A 211 -22.61 29.29 -6.90
C VAL A 211 -21.50 28.55 -7.69
N ASP A 212 -21.34 27.23 -7.54
CA ASP A 212 -20.31 26.44 -8.27
C ASP A 212 -20.95 25.26 -9.03
N ARG A 213 -20.81 25.26 -10.36
CA ARG A 213 -21.38 24.26 -11.28
C ARG A 213 -20.34 23.29 -11.85
N THR A 214 -19.11 23.30 -11.34
CA THR A 214 -18.03 22.48 -11.89
C THR A 214 -18.37 20.99 -11.86
N GLY A 215 -18.88 20.49 -10.72
CA GLY A 215 -19.31 19.09 -10.59
C GLY A 215 -20.49 18.74 -11.50
N ASP A 216 -21.49 19.62 -11.61
CA ASP A 216 -22.64 19.42 -12.51
C ASP A 216 -22.22 19.37 -13.98
N THR A 217 -21.25 20.20 -14.37
CA THR A 217 -20.67 20.21 -15.72
C THR A 217 -19.98 18.89 -16.03
N TRP A 218 -19.30 18.28 -15.06
CA TRP A 218 -18.71 16.96 -15.20
C TRP A 218 -19.78 15.85 -15.32
N LEU A 219 -20.89 15.94 -14.58
CA LEU A 219 -22.02 15.03 -14.72
C LEU A 219 -22.66 15.13 -16.12
N GLU A 220 -22.88 16.35 -16.64
CA GLU A 220 -23.39 16.56 -18.00
C GLU A 220 -22.44 15.98 -19.06
N LEU A 221 -21.14 16.18 -18.89
CA LEU A 221 -20.13 15.63 -19.79
C LEU A 221 -20.06 14.10 -19.72
N ALA A 222 -20.27 13.51 -18.55
CA ALA A 222 -20.39 12.06 -18.41
C ALA A 222 -21.58 11.51 -19.20
N SER A 223 -22.75 12.14 -19.07
CA SER A 223 -23.95 11.78 -19.85
C SER A 223 -23.67 11.84 -21.37
N LYS A 224 -23.08 12.93 -21.85
CA LYS A 224 -22.70 13.09 -23.27
C LYS A 224 -21.72 12.01 -23.76
N ARG A 225 -20.71 11.68 -22.95
CA ARG A 225 -19.70 10.65 -23.30
C ARG A 225 -20.30 9.25 -23.32
N LEU A 226 -21.23 8.94 -22.41
CA LEU A 226 -21.95 7.66 -22.41
C LEU A 226 -22.89 7.55 -23.62
N ALA A 227 -23.59 8.62 -24.00
CA ALA A 227 -24.36 8.67 -25.24
C ALA A 227 -23.48 8.43 -26.49
N ALA A 228 -22.27 9.02 -26.54
CA ALA A 228 -21.32 8.75 -27.62
C ALA A 228 -20.86 7.28 -27.68
N GLN A 229 -20.95 6.55 -26.57
CA GLN A 229 -20.67 5.11 -26.47
C GLN A 229 -21.92 4.23 -26.69
N LYS A 230 -23.05 4.81 -27.12
CA LYS A 230 -24.34 4.13 -27.34
C LYS A 230 -25.04 3.67 -26.05
N TYR A 231 -24.83 4.39 -24.96
CA TYR A 231 -25.50 4.15 -23.66
C TYR A 231 -26.52 5.26 -23.32
N GLU A 232 -27.03 6.00 -24.31
CA GLU A 232 -27.97 7.11 -24.06
C GLU A 232 -29.30 6.66 -23.43
N GLY A 233 -29.74 5.43 -23.67
CA GLY A 233 -30.97 4.87 -23.11
C GLY A 233 -30.85 4.44 -21.64
N GLU A 234 -29.62 4.31 -21.17
CA GLU A 234 -29.25 3.80 -19.86
C GLU A 234 -28.89 4.92 -18.87
N VAL A 235 -28.76 6.17 -19.33
CA VAL A 235 -28.40 7.31 -18.48
C VAL A 235 -29.64 7.99 -17.91
N VAL A 236 -29.68 8.12 -16.58
CA VAL A 236 -30.63 8.97 -15.85
C VAL A 236 -29.88 10.19 -15.37
N LEU A 237 -30.06 11.33 -16.05
CA LEU A 237 -29.53 12.62 -15.61
C LEU A 237 -30.62 13.36 -14.83
N GLU A 238 -30.52 13.38 -13.51
CA GLU A 238 -31.41 14.13 -12.63
C GLU A 238 -30.90 15.57 -12.51
N GLN A 239 -31.73 16.52 -12.91
CA GLN A 239 -31.39 17.95 -13.01
C GLN A 239 -32.28 18.83 -12.13
N THR A 240 -33.22 18.23 -11.40
CA THR A 240 -34.11 18.96 -10.52
C THR A 240 -33.43 19.20 -9.16
N PRO A 241 -33.97 20.11 -8.34
CA PRO A 241 -33.49 20.26 -6.97
C PRO A 241 -33.70 19.03 -6.06
N LYS A 242 -34.39 17.99 -6.52
CA LYS A 242 -34.65 16.80 -5.71
C LYS A 242 -33.57 15.76 -6.01
N PRO A 243 -32.90 15.22 -4.98
CA PRO A 243 -31.94 14.14 -5.18
C PRO A 243 -32.61 12.93 -5.86
N ALA A 244 -31.90 12.30 -6.79
CA ALA A 244 -32.36 11.06 -7.42
C ALA A 244 -32.66 9.97 -6.37
N ARG A 245 -33.80 9.28 -6.53
CA ARG A 245 -34.25 8.21 -5.62
C ARG A 245 -34.98 7.09 -6.35
N ASP A 246 -35.06 5.94 -5.69
CA ASP A 246 -35.93 4.82 -6.06
C ASP A 246 -35.72 4.28 -7.49
N VAL A 247 -34.52 4.46 -8.05
CA VAL A 247 -34.16 3.92 -9.36
C VAL A 247 -33.77 2.45 -9.22
N ALA A 248 -34.34 1.63 -10.09
CA ALA A 248 -34.04 0.21 -10.20
C ALA A 248 -32.90 -0.08 -11.19
N ASP A 249 -32.25 -1.22 -10.99
CA ASP A 249 -31.22 -1.77 -11.87
C ASP A 249 -30.06 -0.78 -12.08
N VAL A 250 -29.61 -0.15 -11.00
CA VAL A 250 -28.57 0.89 -11.05
C VAL A 250 -27.20 0.23 -11.15
N LEU A 251 -26.47 0.52 -12.21
CA LEU A 251 -25.11 0.06 -12.47
C LEU A 251 -24.06 1.15 -12.21
N GLY A 252 -24.45 2.43 -12.33
CA GLY A 252 -23.62 3.56 -11.99
C GLY A 252 -24.38 4.59 -11.17
N TYR A 253 -23.77 5.17 -10.13
CA TYR A 253 -24.36 6.28 -9.39
C TYR A 253 -23.31 7.34 -9.07
N PHE A 254 -23.59 8.61 -9.42
CA PHE A 254 -22.74 9.73 -9.03
C PHE A 254 -23.60 10.92 -8.61
N SER A 255 -23.31 11.48 -7.45
CA SER A 255 -24.08 12.60 -6.89
C SER A 255 -23.19 13.57 -6.10
N TRP A 256 -23.77 14.69 -5.69
CA TRP A 256 -23.19 15.55 -4.66
C TRP A 256 -23.32 14.98 -3.24
N GLY A 257 -24.06 13.87 -3.05
CA GLY A 257 -24.31 13.28 -1.73
C GLY A 257 -24.83 14.33 -0.74
N SER A 258 -24.40 14.26 0.52
CA SER A 258 -24.83 15.21 1.56
C SER A 258 -24.35 16.66 1.38
N THR A 259 -23.51 16.94 0.37
CA THR A 259 -23.09 18.32 0.05
C THR A 259 -24.17 19.07 -0.76
N ASP A 260 -25.13 18.35 -1.32
CA ASP A 260 -26.40 18.92 -1.74
C ASP A 260 -27.28 19.18 -0.50
N PRO A 261 -27.75 20.42 -0.26
CA PRO A 261 -28.61 20.74 0.87
C PRO A 261 -29.93 19.96 0.93
N GLN A 262 -30.43 19.48 -0.21
CA GLN A 262 -31.67 18.71 -0.30
C GLN A 262 -31.47 17.23 0.03
N ASN A 263 -30.22 16.78 0.12
CA ASN A 263 -29.87 15.39 0.38
C ASN A 263 -29.51 15.16 1.85
N ARG A 264 -30.48 14.67 2.63
CA ARG A 264 -30.38 14.44 4.08
C ARG A 264 -30.73 13.02 4.49
N VAL A 265 -30.50 12.05 3.60
CA VAL A 265 -30.84 10.65 3.82
C VAL A 265 -29.60 9.77 3.79
N ARG A 266 -29.68 8.64 4.49
CA ARG A 266 -28.66 7.57 4.42
C ARG A 266 -28.95 6.56 3.31
N SER A 267 -30.22 6.35 2.98
CA SER A 267 -30.66 5.43 1.95
C SER A 267 -31.43 6.17 0.87
N PHE A 268 -31.05 5.92 -0.38
CA PHE A 268 -31.62 6.55 -1.58
C PHE A 268 -32.76 5.73 -2.21
N GLY A 269 -33.05 4.54 -1.67
CA GLY A 269 -34.02 3.61 -2.27
C GLY A 269 -33.55 2.98 -3.59
N MET A 270 -32.32 3.24 -4.01
CA MET A 270 -31.73 2.66 -5.21
C MET A 270 -31.59 1.14 -5.08
N ARG A 271 -31.90 0.41 -6.15
CA ARG A 271 -31.60 -1.03 -6.25
C ARG A 271 -30.39 -1.21 -7.18
N PHE A 272 -29.23 -1.45 -6.57
CA PHE A 272 -27.98 -1.62 -7.30
C PHE A 272 -27.86 -3.02 -7.90
N ALA A 273 -27.45 -3.08 -9.17
CA ALA A 273 -27.11 -4.34 -9.83
C ALA A 273 -25.75 -4.87 -9.32
N PRO A 274 -25.52 -6.19 -9.25
CA PRO A 274 -24.18 -6.76 -9.08
C PRO A 274 -23.20 -6.17 -10.10
N GLY A 275 -22.03 -5.73 -9.66
CA GLY A 275 -21.09 -4.96 -10.49
C GLY A 275 -21.33 -3.45 -10.51
N ALA A 276 -22.32 -2.92 -9.78
CA ALA A 276 -22.55 -1.47 -9.73
C ALA A 276 -21.41 -0.71 -9.06
N ILE A 277 -21.08 0.46 -9.61
CA ILE A 277 -20.11 1.38 -9.02
C ILE A 277 -20.75 2.72 -8.64
N ALA A 278 -20.30 3.31 -7.54
CA ALA A 278 -20.83 4.58 -7.05
C ALA A 278 -19.74 5.53 -6.54
N ALA A 279 -19.96 6.83 -6.67
CA ALA A 279 -19.10 7.85 -6.09
C ALA A 279 -19.91 9.09 -5.73
N THR A 280 -19.37 9.91 -4.85
CA THR A 280 -19.97 11.21 -4.54
C THR A 280 -18.89 12.31 -4.49
N PHE A 281 -19.31 13.56 -4.56
CA PHE A 281 -18.42 14.71 -4.31
C PHE A 281 -18.23 15.03 -2.81
N VAL A 282 -18.64 14.12 -1.92
CA VAL A 282 -18.50 14.29 -0.47
C VAL A 282 -17.03 14.14 -0.05
N GLY A 283 -16.57 14.98 0.88
CA GLY A 283 -15.14 15.10 1.19
C GLY A 283 -14.65 14.26 2.37
N SER A 284 -15.54 13.62 3.13
CA SER A 284 -15.18 12.82 4.32
C SER A 284 -16.09 11.59 4.51
N ASP A 285 -16.59 11.03 3.42
CA ASP A 285 -17.52 9.91 3.40
C ASP A 285 -16.88 8.54 3.67
N ALA A 286 -15.55 8.41 3.52
CA ALA A 286 -14.79 7.26 3.99
C ALA A 286 -13.99 7.58 5.27
N ARG A 287 -14.50 8.48 6.13
CA ARG A 287 -13.82 8.80 7.41
C ARG A 287 -13.84 7.66 8.44
N THR A 288 -14.80 6.74 8.28
CA THR A 288 -15.02 5.56 9.11
C THR A 288 -15.91 4.57 8.35
N PHE A 289 -15.75 3.28 8.63
CA PHE A 289 -16.65 2.19 8.27
C PHE A 289 -17.30 1.59 9.53
N ARG A 290 -17.43 2.38 10.60
CA ARG A 290 -18.30 2.07 11.74
C ARG A 290 -19.72 2.52 11.42
N GLU A 291 -20.68 1.67 11.73
CA GLU A 291 -22.09 1.97 11.47
C GLU A 291 -22.58 3.09 12.38
N PRO A 292 -23.17 4.18 11.83
CA PRO A 292 -23.85 5.16 12.65
C PRO A 292 -25.19 4.63 13.17
N PRO A 293 -25.69 5.16 14.30
CA PRO A 293 -27.02 4.83 14.80
C PRO A 293 -28.08 4.93 13.69
N ALA A 294 -29.06 4.04 13.70
CA ALA A 294 -30.11 4.02 12.68
C ALA A 294 -30.88 5.35 12.57
N THR A 295 -30.94 6.12 13.66
CA THR A 295 -31.58 7.44 13.74
C THR A 295 -30.73 8.59 13.24
N TRP A 296 -29.42 8.38 13.06
CA TRP A 296 -28.53 9.43 12.55
C TRP A 296 -28.78 9.65 11.06
N VAL A 297 -28.75 10.91 10.64
CA VAL A 297 -28.83 11.31 9.22
C VAL A 297 -27.75 12.36 8.93
N PRO A 298 -27.19 12.38 7.71
CA PRO A 298 -26.23 13.41 7.33
C PRO A 298 -26.93 14.77 7.29
N THR A 299 -26.28 15.79 7.86
CA THR A 299 -26.81 17.15 7.90
C THR A 299 -26.14 18.07 6.89
N GLY A 300 -24.93 17.73 6.41
CA GLY A 300 -24.10 18.61 5.59
C GLY A 300 -23.70 19.93 6.27
N ASP A 301 -24.07 20.14 7.54
CA ASP A 301 -23.86 21.38 8.29
C ASP A 301 -22.56 21.30 9.09
N SER A 302 -21.52 21.97 8.59
CA SER A 302 -20.20 22.01 9.20
C SER A 302 -20.12 22.91 10.45
N LEU A 303 -21.14 23.71 10.73
CA LEU A 303 -21.19 24.57 11.92
C LEU A 303 -21.87 23.87 13.09
N ASN A 304 -22.84 22.98 12.83
CA ASN A 304 -23.57 22.27 13.86
C ASN A 304 -22.95 20.91 14.25
N ARG A 305 -22.02 20.93 15.21
CA ARG A 305 -21.32 19.73 15.71
C ARG A 305 -22.22 18.69 16.38
N THR A 306 -23.43 19.05 16.82
CA THR A 306 -24.33 18.08 17.50
C THR A 306 -24.88 17.02 16.56
N GLY A 307 -24.97 17.32 15.25
CA GLY A 307 -25.41 16.38 14.22
C GLY A 307 -24.27 15.54 13.62
N TRP A 308 -23.04 15.67 14.12
CA TRP A 308 -21.88 15.00 13.52
C TRP A 308 -21.80 13.54 13.96
N TYR A 309 -21.38 12.67 13.04
CA TYR A 309 -20.99 11.31 13.34
C TYR A 309 -19.54 11.09 12.93
N ALA A 310 -18.74 10.51 13.83
CA ALA A 310 -17.31 10.28 13.63
C ALA A 310 -16.55 11.52 13.13
N GLY A 311 -16.90 12.70 13.65
CA GLY A 311 -16.19 13.95 13.36
C GLY A 311 -16.60 14.67 12.07
N SER A 312 -17.73 14.31 11.43
CA SER A 312 -18.25 15.05 10.27
C SER A 312 -19.78 14.94 10.14
N PRO A 313 -20.44 15.94 9.53
CA PRO A 313 -21.88 15.93 9.23
C PRO A 313 -22.23 15.20 7.93
N GLU A 314 -21.22 14.74 7.18
CA GLU A 314 -21.39 14.23 5.83
C GLU A 314 -21.80 12.75 5.79
N SER A 315 -22.46 12.34 4.71
CA SER A 315 -22.86 10.94 4.44
C SER A 315 -21.66 9.99 4.43
N LEU A 316 -21.90 8.68 4.51
CA LEU A 316 -20.84 7.67 4.54
C LEU A 316 -20.89 6.77 3.30
N THR A 317 -19.72 6.47 2.74
CA THR A 317 -19.58 5.49 1.65
C THR A 317 -20.06 4.10 2.09
N GLY A 318 -19.96 3.78 3.38
CA GLY A 318 -20.51 2.53 3.95
C GLY A 318 -22.02 2.36 3.69
N ASP A 319 -22.80 3.45 3.60
CA ASP A 319 -24.24 3.37 3.29
C ASP A 319 -24.46 2.92 1.83
N LEU A 320 -23.58 3.32 0.89
CA LEU A 320 -23.62 2.86 -0.49
C LEU A 320 -23.27 1.36 -0.58
N ILE A 321 -22.27 0.91 0.18
CA ILE A 321 -21.90 -0.52 0.23
C ILE A 321 -23.06 -1.37 0.78
N ARG A 322 -23.67 -0.93 1.89
CA ARG A 322 -24.87 -1.55 2.47
C ARG A 322 -26.02 -1.62 1.47
N ALA A 323 -26.20 -0.56 0.66
CA ALA A 323 -27.26 -0.50 -0.33
C ALA A 323 -27.06 -1.47 -1.52
N GLY A 324 -25.87 -2.07 -1.65
CA GLY A 324 -25.59 -3.09 -2.66
C GLY A 324 -24.59 -2.65 -3.73
N VAL A 325 -23.90 -1.53 -3.56
CA VAL A 325 -22.80 -1.14 -4.46
C VAL A 325 -21.66 -2.16 -4.39
N THR A 326 -21.03 -2.45 -5.53
CA THR A 326 -19.91 -3.40 -5.66
C THR A 326 -18.56 -2.69 -5.58
N GLY A 327 -18.49 -1.44 -6.03
CA GLY A 327 -17.31 -0.61 -5.87
C GLY A 327 -17.64 0.85 -5.62
N ALA A 328 -16.89 1.50 -4.74
CA ALA A 328 -17.05 2.92 -4.46
C ALA A 328 -15.72 3.61 -4.25
N VAL A 329 -15.72 4.94 -4.33
CA VAL A 329 -14.63 5.77 -3.83
C VAL A 329 -15.17 6.70 -2.75
N GLY A 330 -14.42 6.87 -1.68
CA GLY A 330 -14.68 7.87 -0.66
C GLY A 330 -13.38 8.46 -0.12
N TYR A 331 -13.47 9.37 0.84
CA TYR A 331 -12.31 10.10 1.33
C TYR A 331 -12.20 10.09 2.85
N VAL A 332 -10.98 9.88 3.37
CA VAL A 332 -10.72 9.92 4.81
C VAL A 332 -10.65 11.36 5.34
N ALA A 333 -10.39 12.34 4.48
CA ALA A 333 -10.46 13.77 4.77
C ALA A 333 -10.65 14.57 3.48
N GLN A 334 -10.92 15.88 3.61
CA GLN A 334 -11.30 16.74 2.49
C GLN A 334 -10.26 16.73 1.33
N PRO A 335 -10.64 16.31 0.10
CA PRO A 335 -9.75 16.32 -1.05
C PRO A 335 -9.80 17.63 -1.87
N PHE A 336 -10.74 18.54 -1.57
CA PHE A 336 -11.21 19.58 -2.52
C PHE A 336 -11.83 18.98 -3.81
N LEU A 337 -12.76 19.70 -4.43
CA LEU A 337 -13.43 19.24 -5.64
C LEU A 337 -12.44 18.93 -6.78
N SER A 338 -11.35 19.70 -6.87
CA SER A 338 -10.30 19.53 -7.87
C SER A 338 -9.55 18.20 -7.78
N ALA A 339 -9.53 17.50 -6.64
CA ALA A 339 -8.90 16.18 -6.51
C ALA A 339 -9.91 15.03 -6.46
N SER A 340 -11.21 15.31 -6.57
CA SER A 340 -12.25 14.28 -6.61
C SER A 340 -12.20 13.44 -7.89
N VAL A 341 -12.69 12.20 -7.81
CA VAL A 341 -12.88 11.34 -8.99
C VAL A 341 -13.81 12.01 -10.01
N ARG A 342 -13.50 11.83 -11.30
CA ARG A 342 -14.21 12.45 -12.43
C ARG A 342 -15.32 11.56 -13.01
N PRO A 343 -16.62 11.91 -12.88
CA PRO A 343 -17.72 11.11 -13.44
C PRO A 343 -17.61 10.93 -14.96
N GLN A 344 -17.11 11.94 -15.66
CA GLN A 344 -16.91 11.93 -17.12
C GLN A 344 -15.78 11.02 -17.59
N ILE A 345 -15.03 10.42 -16.68
CA ILE A 345 -13.98 9.45 -16.96
C ILE A 345 -14.39 8.07 -16.44
N VAL A 346 -14.84 7.99 -15.17
CA VAL A 346 -15.07 6.70 -14.49
C VAL A 346 -16.11 5.83 -15.21
N PHE A 347 -17.30 6.34 -15.55
CA PHE A 347 -18.32 5.51 -16.19
C PHE A 347 -17.99 5.16 -17.64
N PRO A 348 -17.56 6.11 -18.49
CA PRO A 348 -17.13 5.77 -19.85
C PRO A 348 -15.96 4.77 -19.89
N ALA A 349 -15.06 4.80 -18.91
CA ALA A 349 -13.96 3.85 -18.79
C ALA A 349 -14.43 2.47 -18.30
N TYR A 350 -15.31 2.44 -17.30
CA TYR A 350 -15.89 1.20 -16.78
C TYR A 350 -16.70 0.45 -17.84
N MET A 351 -17.58 1.17 -18.55
CA MET A 351 -18.42 0.63 -19.63
C MET A 351 -17.62 0.18 -20.86
N LYS A 352 -16.39 0.68 -21.01
CA LYS A 352 -15.43 0.23 -22.03
C LYS A 352 -14.74 -1.10 -21.66
N GLY A 353 -14.80 -1.52 -20.40
CA GLY A 353 -14.21 -2.78 -19.94
C GLY A 353 -13.03 -2.65 -18.98
N LEU A 354 -12.74 -1.45 -18.46
CA LEU A 354 -11.84 -1.34 -17.31
C LEU A 354 -12.52 -1.95 -16.08
N SER A 355 -11.71 -2.51 -15.17
CA SER A 355 -12.23 -2.94 -13.87
C SER A 355 -12.74 -1.77 -13.04
N VAL A 356 -13.51 -2.09 -11.99
CA VAL A 356 -13.93 -1.15 -10.95
C VAL A 356 -12.76 -0.27 -10.49
N VAL A 357 -11.64 -0.89 -10.10
CA VAL A 357 -10.49 -0.19 -9.51
C VAL A 357 -9.73 0.60 -10.57
N GLU A 358 -9.51 0.05 -11.77
CA GLU A 358 -8.89 0.79 -12.87
C GLU A 358 -9.71 2.02 -13.25
N ALA A 359 -11.04 1.90 -13.37
CA ALA A 359 -11.91 3.02 -13.73
C ALA A 359 -11.85 4.15 -12.70
N PHE A 360 -11.82 3.84 -11.41
CA PHE A 360 -11.68 4.85 -10.35
C PHE A 360 -10.32 5.54 -10.40
N TYR A 361 -9.22 4.81 -10.49
CA TYR A 361 -7.89 5.41 -10.54
C TYR A 361 -7.65 6.19 -11.83
N LEU A 362 -8.13 5.70 -12.98
CA LEU A 362 -8.05 6.44 -14.25
C LEU A 362 -8.76 7.80 -14.16
N ALA A 363 -9.81 7.89 -13.34
CA ALA A 363 -10.59 9.09 -13.10
C ALA A 363 -10.12 9.93 -11.89
N MET A 364 -9.05 9.52 -11.19
CA MET A 364 -8.57 10.13 -9.95
C MET A 364 -7.32 10.99 -10.20
N PRO A 365 -7.35 12.32 -9.94
CA PRO A 365 -6.22 13.20 -10.24
C PRO A 365 -4.97 12.96 -9.39
N THR A 366 -5.14 12.55 -8.13
CA THR A 366 -4.02 12.44 -7.17
C THR A 366 -4.08 11.17 -6.33
N VAL A 367 -2.91 10.74 -5.86
CA VAL A 367 -2.69 9.62 -4.94
C VAL A 367 -1.81 10.06 -3.77
N SER A 368 -1.48 9.14 -2.85
CA SER A 368 -0.79 9.42 -1.59
C SER A 368 -1.50 10.50 -0.77
N TRP A 369 -2.83 10.46 -0.74
CA TRP A 369 -3.64 11.48 -0.08
C TRP A 369 -4.96 10.90 0.45
N GLN A 370 -6.12 11.51 0.19
CA GLN A 370 -7.33 11.20 0.97
C GLN A 370 -8.17 10.03 0.46
N ALA A 371 -8.02 9.63 -0.80
CA ALA A 371 -8.95 8.72 -1.45
C ALA A 371 -8.83 7.27 -0.94
N VAL A 372 -9.96 6.59 -0.86
CA VAL A 372 -10.08 5.17 -0.53
C VAL A 372 -10.96 4.55 -1.60
N VAL A 373 -10.42 3.57 -2.33
CA VAL A 373 -11.18 2.82 -3.34
C VAL A 373 -11.65 1.52 -2.69
N ILE A 374 -12.96 1.32 -2.64
CA ILE A 374 -13.61 0.13 -2.11
C ILE A 374 -14.08 -0.71 -3.30
N GLY A 375 -13.83 -2.01 -3.28
CA GLY A 375 -14.32 -2.90 -4.32
C GLY A 375 -13.34 -3.99 -4.71
N ASP A 376 -13.83 -4.89 -5.56
CA ASP A 376 -13.06 -5.96 -6.13
C ASP A 376 -12.29 -5.47 -7.38
N PRO A 377 -10.94 -5.49 -7.39
CA PRO A 377 -10.14 -5.06 -8.54
C PRO A 377 -10.33 -5.91 -9.78
N LEU A 378 -10.86 -7.12 -9.66
CA LEU A 378 -11.08 -8.01 -10.80
C LEU A 378 -12.50 -7.93 -11.37
N CYS A 379 -13.39 -7.14 -10.76
CA CYS A 379 -14.74 -6.91 -11.27
C CYS A 379 -14.69 -6.02 -12.53
N ALA A 380 -14.95 -6.62 -13.70
CA ALA A 380 -14.90 -5.95 -14.99
C ALA A 380 -15.98 -6.50 -15.95
N PRO A 381 -17.27 -6.21 -15.70
CA PRO A 381 -18.39 -6.82 -16.46
C PRO A 381 -18.34 -6.58 -17.97
N PHE A 382 -17.72 -5.48 -18.40
CA PHE A 382 -17.69 -5.06 -19.81
C PHE A 382 -16.45 -5.51 -20.58
N ARG A 383 -15.49 -6.19 -19.94
CA ARG A 383 -14.29 -6.64 -20.66
C ARG A 383 -14.63 -7.81 -21.57
N SER A 384 -14.27 -7.68 -22.85
CA SER A 384 -14.44 -8.74 -23.86
C SER A 384 -13.25 -9.68 -23.93
N GLU A 385 -12.02 -9.16 -23.77
CA GLU A 385 -10.78 -9.92 -23.95
C GLU A 385 -9.96 -9.96 -22.65
N PRO A 386 -9.55 -11.14 -22.15
CA PRO A 386 -8.67 -11.24 -20.99
C PRO A 386 -7.26 -10.77 -21.37
N LEU A 387 -6.55 -10.14 -20.43
CA LEU A 387 -5.14 -9.81 -20.61
C LEU A 387 -4.28 -11.06 -20.40
N SER A 388 -3.38 -11.33 -21.33
CA SER A 388 -2.39 -12.39 -21.20
C SER A 388 -1.26 -11.95 -20.26
N ARG A 389 -0.51 -12.92 -19.73
CA ARG A 389 0.69 -12.64 -18.93
C ARG A 389 1.71 -11.77 -19.66
N ALA A 390 1.87 -11.98 -20.97
CA ALA A 390 2.78 -11.21 -21.81
C ALA A 390 2.31 -9.76 -22.05
N ASP A 391 1.04 -9.46 -21.82
CA ASP A 391 0.52 -8.08 -21.89
C ASP A 391 0.89 -7.27 -20.64
N LEU A 392 1.15 -7.95 -19.52
CA LEU A 392 1.29 -7.34 -18.20
C LEU A 392 2.75 -7.23 -17.74
N GLU A 393 3.61 -8.20 -18.09
CA GLU A 393 4.99 -8.26 -17.61
C GLU A 393 5.98 -8.83 -18.64
N ASP A 394 7.27 -8.58 -18.39
CA ASP A 394 8.38 -8.93 -19.29
C ASP A 394 9.28 -10.05 -18.72
N GLY A 395 8.79 -10.80 -17.73
CA GLY A 395 9.54 -11.87 -17.08
C GLY A 395 10.66 -11.36 -16.17
N LEU A 396 11.74 -12.14 -16.05
CA LEU A 396 12.90 -11.80 -15.23
C LEU A 396 14.04 -11.26 -16.10
N ASP A 397 14.71 -10.23 -15.59
CA ASP A 397 15.99 -9.77 -16.09
C ASP A 397 17.07 -10.85 -15.88
N SER A 398 17.80 -11.19 -16.95
CA SER A 398 18.78 -12.29 -16.92
C SER A 398 20.01 -12.01 -16.03
N VAL A 399 20.33 -10.73 -15.77
CA VAL A 399 21.48 -10.34 -14.96
C VAL A 399 21.03 -10.16 -13.51
N THR A 400 20.08 -9.26 -13.27
CA THR A 400 19.65 -8.90 -11.91
C THR A 400 18.76 -9.95 -11.26
N GLU A 401 18.14 -10.84 -12.06
CA GLU A 401 17.12 -11.81 -11.64
C GLU A 401 15.90 -11.19 -10.95
N LEU A 402 15.70 -9.88 -11.13
CA LEU A 402 14.52 -9.13 -10.74
C LEU A 402 13.48 -9.14 -11.87
N PRO A 403 12.19 -8.86 -11.56
CA PRO A 403 11.20 -8.58 -12.60
C PRO A 403 11.70 -7.48 -13.55
N ALA A 404 11.57 -7.68 -14.86
CA ALA A 404 12.34 -6.91 -15.85
C ALA A 404 11.96 -5.41 -15.95
N LEU A 405 10.70 -5.02 -15.72
CA LEU A 405 10.30 -3.61 -15.68
C LEU A 405 10.85 -2.95 -14.41
N PHE A 406 10.75 -3.65 -13.28
CA PHE A 406 11.34 -3.20 -12.02
C PHE A 406 12.86 -3.09 -12.09
N SER A 407 13.52 -4.10 -12.69
CA SER A 407 14.98 -4.16 -12.90
C SER A 407 15.47 -2.91 -13.63
N ARG A 408 14.87 -2.58 -14.78
CA ARG A 408 15.23 -1.39 -15.57
C ARG A 408 15.15 -0.11 -14.74
N ARG A 409 14.02 0.14 -14.07
CA ARG A 409 13.84 1.33 -13.24
C ARG A 409 14.82 1.40 -12.07
N ARG A 410 15.07 0.26 -11.42
CA ARG A 410 15.98 0.17 -10.29
C ARG A 410 17.44 0.40 -10.72
N LEU A 411 17.80 -0.11 -11.89
CA LEU A 411 19.11 0.10 -12.52
C LEU A 411 19.29 1.56 -12.94
N ASP A 412 18.31 2.16 -13.61
CA ASP A 412 18.33 3.59 -13.98
C ASP A 412 18.52 4.47 -12.73
N MET A 413 17.77 4.20 -11.66
CA MET A 413 17.92 4.90 -10.38
C MET A 413 19.31 4.71 -9.77
N ALA A 414 19.84 3.48 -9.79
CA ALA A 414 21.16 3.18 -9.24
C ALA A 414 22.29 3.87 -10.03
N LEU A 415 22.20 3.88 -11.35
CA LEU A 415 23.16 4.53 -12.24
C LEU A 415 23.12 6.06 -12.13
N ALA A 416 21.94 6.64 -11.89
CA ALA A 416 21.80 8.09 -11.71
C ALA A 416 22.62 8.64 -10.54
N VAL A 417 22.90 7.81 -9.52
CA VAL A 417 23.68 8.19 -8.32
C VAL A 417 25.06 7.52 -8.26
N THR A 418 25.40 6.64 -9.21
CA THR A 418 26.67 5.91 -9.25
C THR A 418 27.45 6.29 -10.50
N THR A 419 28.51 7.10 -10.34
CA THR A 419 29.36 7.53 -11.47
C THR A 419 30.63 6.71 -11.56
N GLY A 420 31.14 6.48 -12.78
CA GLY A 420 32.43 5.81 -13.01
C GLY A 420 32.45 4.30 -12.71
N VAL A 421 31.30 3.68 -12.44
CA VAL A 421 31.16 2.23 -12.24
C VAL A 421 30.50 1.63 -13.49
N PRO A 422 31.03 0.53 -14.07
CA PRO A 422 30.38 -0.15 -15.18
C PRO A 422 28.96 -0.61 -14.82
N GLU A 423 28.00 -0.43 -15.73
CA GLU A 423 26.60 -0.83 -15.55
C GLU A 423 26.46 -2.30 -15.11
N GLN A 424 27.28 -3.19 -15.67
CA GLN A 424 27.32 -4.60 -15.30
C GLN A 424 27.62 -4.81 -13.81
N ALA A 425 28.52 -4.04 -13.21
CA ALA A 425 28.81 -4.14 -11.78
C ALA A 425 27.65 -3.64 -10.92
N VAL A 426 26.96 -2.58 -11.36
CA VAL A 426 25.76 -2.06 -10.69
C VAL A 426 24.63 -3.10 -10.74
N ALA A 427 24.39 -3.70 -11.91
CA ALA A 427 23.40 -4.77 -12.08
C ALA A 427 23.69 -6.00 -11.22
N LEU A 428 24.97 -6.40 -11.09
CA LEU A 428 25.39 -7.48 -10.17
C LEU A 428 25.19 -7.10 -8.69
N GLY A 429 25.37 -5.83 -8.33
CA GLY A 429 24.99 -5.31 -7.01
C GLY A 429 23.49 -5.46 -6.73
N LEU A 430 22.64 -5.08 -7.69
CA LEU A 430 21.19 -5.29 -7.59
C LEU A 430 20.80 -6.77 -7.53
N LYS A 431 21.54 -7.65 -8.23
CA LYS A 431 21.40 -9.10 -8.13
C LYS A 431 21.67 -9.58 -6.69
N ALA A 432 22.71 -9.05 -6.05
CA ALA A 432 23.03 -9.38 -4.66
C ALA A 432 21.94 -8.90 -3.68
N GLU A 433 21.38 -7.70 -3.87
CA GLU A 433 20.23 -7.20 -3.10
C GLU A 433 19.01 -8.14 -3.25
N SER A 434 18.72 -8.56 -4.47
CA SER A 434 17.63 -9.51 -4.78
C SER A 434 17.79 -10.84 -4.05
N PHE A 435 18.99 -11.43 -4.05
CA PHE A 435 19.25 -12.67 -3.30
C PHE A 435 19.16 -12.45 -1.78
N THR A 436 19.67 -11.32 -1.29
CA THR A 436 19.59 -10.95 0.13
C THR A 436 18.14 -10.86 0.60
N ALA A 437 17.27 -10.20 -0.16
CA ALA A 437 15.84 -10.10 0.13
C ALA A 437 15.13 -11.48 0.15
N ARG A 438 15.63 -12.43 -0.64
CA ARG A 438 15.16 -13.82 -0.70
C ARG A 438 15.75 -14.72 0.40
N GLY A 439 16.72 -14.23 1.16
CA GLY A 439 17.42 -15.01 2.18
C GLY A 439 18.52 -15.92 1.65
N ASP A 440 18.86 -15.84 0.35
CA ASP A 440 19.91 -16.66 -0.27
C ASP A 440 21.27 -15.96 -0.16
N MET A 441 21.86 -16.04 1.04
CA MET A 441 23.13 -15.36 1.33
C MET A 441 24.31 -15.93 0.52
N VAL A 442 24.22 -17.18 0.08
CA VAL A 442 25.27 -17.82 -0.74
C VAL A 442 25.30 -17.19 -2.12
N ALA A 443 24.14 -17.11 -2.78
CA ALA A 443 24.05 -16.49 -4.10
C ALA A 443 24.27 -14.98 -4.04
N ALA A 444 23.83 -14.31 -2.96
CA ALA A 444 24.11 -12.89 -2.74
C ALA A 444 25.63 -12.62 -2.67
N ARG A 445 26.37 -13.39 -1.87
CA ARG A 445 27.82 -13.26 -1.74
C ARG A 445 28.55 -13.52 -3.07
N LYS A 446 28.07 -14.49 -3.85
CA LYS A 446 28.60 -14.76 -5.20
C LYS A 446 28.40 -13.56 -6.13
N ALA A 447 27.21 -12.97 -6.15
CA ALA A 447 26.92 -11.79 -6.97
C ALA A 447 27.76 -10.57 -6.56
N VAL A 448 27.98 -10.35 -5.26
CA VAL A 448 28.91 -9.30 -4.77
C VAL A 448 30.34 -9.55 -5.25
N ALA A 449 30.83 -10.79 -5.17
CA ALA A 449 32.16 -11.13 -5.64
C ALA A 449 32.32 -10.88 -7.15
N GLU A 450 31.31 -11.24 -7.96
CA GLU A 450 31.28 -10.95 -9.40
C GLU A 450 31.26 -9.44 -9.67
N ALA A 451 30.49 -8.66 -8.91
CA ALA A 451 30.47 -7.20 -9.04
C ALA A 451 31.85 -6.58 -8.76
N LEU A 452 32.56 -7.07 -7.73
CA LEU A 452 33.90 -6.62 -7.36
C LEU A 452 34.99 -7.10 -8.34
N GLN A 453 34.77 -8.21 -9.07
CA GLN A 453 35.67 -8.59 -10.16
C GLN A 453 35.59 -7.60 -11.33
N VAL A 454 34.37 -7.13 -11.66
CA VAL A 454 34.15 -6.13 -12.71
C VAL A 454 34.62 -4.74 -12.26
N ALA A 455 34.35 -4.37 -11.01
CA ALA A 455 34.68 -3.08 -10.44
C ALA A 455 35.23 -3.21 -9.01
N PRO A 456 36.55 -3.41 -8.83
CA PRO A 456 37.17 -3.65 -7.52
C PRO A 456 37.02 -2.51 -6.50
N LYS A 457 36.71 -1.29 -6.97
CA LYS A 457 36.49 -0.11 -6.13
C LYS A 457 35.01 0.29 -6.05
N PHE A 458 34.09 -0.61 -6.42
CA PHE A 458 32.66 -0.32 -6.33
C PHE A 458 32.22 -0.31 -4.87
N VAL A 459 32.08 0.89 -4.31
CA VAL A 459 31.84 1.11 -2.88
C VAL A 459 30.60 0.37 -2.37
N ASN A 460 29.48 0.39 -3.09
CA ASN A 460 28.28 -0.33 -2.65
C ASN A 460 28.52 -1.83 -2.51
N ALA A 461 29.24 -2.47 -3.45
CA ALA A 461 29.56 -3.89 -3.36
C ALA A 461 30.57 -4.18 -2.23
N LEU A 462 31.53 -3.30 -1.97
CA LEU A 462 32.45 -3.43 -0.83
C LEU A 462 31.71 -3.34 0.52
N VAL A 463 30.76 -2.41 0.64
CA VAL A 463 29.90 -2.30 1.83
C VAL A 463 29.05 -3.55 2.02
N MET A 464 28.45 -4.07 0.94
CA MET A 464 27.68 -5.32 0.99
C MET A 464 28.55 -6.50 1.43
N ALA A 465 29.77 -6.64 0.89
CA ALA A 465 30.70 -7.69 1.29
C ALA A 465 31.01 -7.62 2.79
N ALA A 466 31.37 -6.43 3.30
CA ALA A 466 31.67 -6.22 4.71
C ALA A 466 30.46 -6.52 5.63
N ALA A 467 29.26 -6.11 5.23
CA ALA A 467 28.03 -6.43 5.96
C ALA A 467 27.72 -7.95 5.95
N MET A 468 27.99 -8.64 4.85
CA MET A 468 27.83 -10.10 4.79
C MET A 468 28.85 -10.84 5.66
N ASP A 469 30.06 -10.32 5.80
CA ASP A 469 31.08 -10.86 6.72
C ASP A 469 30.66 -10.64 8.18
N GLU A 470 30.11 -9.47 8.49
CA GLU A 470 29.57 -9.18 9.83
C GLU A 470 28.42 -10.12 10.18
N ALA A 471 27.45 -10.30 9.27
CA ALA A 471 26.35 -11.24 9.45
C ALA A 471 26.82 -12.71 9.59
N ALA A 472 27.97 -13.07 9.00
CA ALA A 472 28.60 -14.37 9.15
C ALA A 472 29.45 -14.51 10.43
N GLY A 473 29.50 -13.48 11.28
CA GLY A 473 30.32 -13.44 12.49
C GLY A 473 31.82 -13.23 12.24
N GLN A 474 32.22 -12.90 11.00
CA GLN A 474 33.60 -12.64 10.60
C GLN A 474 33.96 -11.17 10.87
N ILE A 475 33.90 -10.78 12.14
CA ILE A 475 33.95 -9.37 12.57
C ILE A 475 35.25 -8.66 12.14
N ASP A 476 36.39 -9.37 12.15
CA ASP A 476 37.67 -8.80 11.68
C ASP A 476 37.66 -8.51 10.17
N ALA A 477 37.08 -9.41 9.38
CA ALA A 477 36.94 -9.23 7.94
C ALA A 477 35.99 -8.07 7.62
N ALA A 478 34.85 -7.99 8.31
CA ALA A 478 33.91 -6.87 8.20
C ALA A 478 34.58 -5.53 8.52
N ALA A 479 35.28 -5.43 9.65
CA ALA A 479 35.99 -4.22 10.04
C ALA A 479 37.08 -3.83 9.04
N SER A 480 37.79 -4.81 8.46
CA SER A 480 38.75 -4.55 7.38
C SER A 480 38.05 -4.02 6.12
N GLY A 481 36.93 -4.62 5.72
CA GLY A 481 36.15 -4.20 4.55
C GLY A 481 35.58 -2.78 4.72
N TYR A 482 35.04 -2.44 5.89
CA TYR A 482 34.60 -1.08 6.16
C TYR A 482 35.75 -0.07 6.12
N ARG A 483 36.94 -0.41 6.64
CA ARG A 483 38.12 0.47 6.50
C ARG A 483 38.50 0.70 5.04
N GLN A 484 38.45 -0.34 4.20
CA GLN A 484 38.69 -0.21 2.76
C GLN A 484 37.68 0.74 2.10
N VAL A 485 36.41 0.68 2.48
CA VAL A 485 35.41 1.64 2.00
C VAL A 485 35.80 3.06 2.40
N LEU A 486 36.26 3.27 3.64
CA LEU A 486 36.67 4.59 4.15
C LEU A 486 37.98 5.11 3.54
N GLU A 487 38.80 4.26 2.93
CA GLU A 487 39.94 4.70 2.12
C GLU A 487 39.50 5.31 0.79
N LEU A 488 38.38 4.83 0.23
CA LEU A 488 37.80 5.33 -1.03
C LEU A 488 36.88 6.53 -0.79
N GLU A 489 36.04 6.43 0.23
CA GLU A 489 35.07 7.44 0.64
C GLU A 489 35.19 7.70 2.15
N PRO A 490 36.09 8.62 2.56
CA PRO A 490 36.35 8.89 3.97
C PRO A 490 35.11 9.18 4.79
N ASP A 491 34.12 9.88 4.22
CA ASP A 491 32.91 10.31 4.91
C ASP A 491 31.69 9.44 4.58
N ASN A 492 31.90 8.21 4.09
CA ASN A 492 30.81 7.26 3.87
C ASN A 492 30.12 6.93 5.21
N VAL A 493 28.93 7.52 5.40
CA VAL A 493 28.20 7.47 6.68
C VAL A 493 27.88 6.04 7.10
N LEU A 494 27.50 5.18 6.16
CA LEU A 494 27.14 3.79 6.44
C LEU A 494 28.35 2.99 6.91
N ALA A 495 29.49 3.08 6.21
CA ALA A 495 30.71 2.40 6.62
C ALA A 495 31.28 2.93 7.94
N LEU A 496 31.24 4.26 8.17
CA LEU A 496 31.64 4.86 9.45
C LEU A 496 30.79 4.32 10.60
N ASN A 497 29.48 4.31 10.42
CA ASN A 497 28.53 3.84 11.41
C ASN A 497 28.71 2.34 11.72
N ASN A 498 28.74 1.51 10.68
CA ASN A 498 28.85 0.06 10.84
C ASN A 498 30.21 -0.34 11.43
N LEU A 499 31.32 0.28 11.01
CA LEU A 499 32.62 0.05 11.62
C LEU A 499 32.63 0.43 13.10
N ALA A 500 32.03 1.57 13.45
CA ALA A 500 31.94 2.00 14.85
C ALA A 500 31.16 1.00 15.71
N PHE A 501 30.00 0.55 15.22
CA PHE A 501 29.18 -0.45 15.89
C PHE A 501 29.90 -1.79 16.02
N SER A 502 30.52 -2.27 14.93
CA SER A 502 31.26 -3.53 14.88
C SER A 502 32.40 -3.57 15.91
N LEU A 503 33.19 -2.50 15.98
CA LEU A 503 34.27 -2.37 16.96
C LEU A 503 33.72 -2.30 18.39
N ALA A 504 32.70 -1.47 18.63
CA ALA A 504 32.22 -1.23 19.97
C ALA A 504 31.45 -2.41 20.56
N VAL A 505 30.54 -3.00 19.78
CA VAL A 505 29.59 -4.00 20.25
C VAL A 505 30.11 -5.42 20.01
N HIS A 506 30.55 -5.73 18.78
CA HIS A 506 30.96 -7.10 18.44
C HIS A 506 32.39 -7.41 18.92
N ARG A 507 33.32 -6.46 18.81
CA ARG A 507 34.70 -6.60 19.34
C ARG A 507 34.86 -6.18 20.80
N LYS A 508 33.84 -5.54 21.39
CA LYS A 508 33.90 -4.98 22.75
C LYS A 508 35.04 -3.95 22.93
N MET A 509 35.31 -3.18 21.88
CA MET A 509 36.33 -2.13 21.81
C MET A 509 35.69 -0.74 21.59
N PRO A 510 34.83 -0.24 22.51
CA PRO A 510 34.09 1.00 22.29
C PRO A 510 34.99 2.23 22.12
N ALA A 511 36.17 2.25 22.77
CA ALA A 511 37.14 3.32 22.61
C ALA A 511 37.67 3.43 21.16
N GLU A 512 37.82 2.30 20.45
CA GLU A 512 38.27 2.27 19.06
C GLU A 512 37.15 2.64 18.08
N GLY A 513 35.89 2.32 18.39
CA GLY A 513 34.73 2.68 17.57
C GLY A 513 34.37 4.17 17.65
N LEU A 514 34.63 4.80 18.79
CA LEU A 514 34.19 6.16 19.10
C LEU A 514 34.62 7.25 18.08
N PRO A 515 35.86 7.27 17.54
CA PRO A 515 36.25 8.22 16.50
C PRO A 515 35.41 8.08 15.22
N PHE A 516 35.05 6.86 14.83
CA PHE A 516 34.24 6.60 13.63
C PHE A 516 32.79 7.03 13.83
N ALA A 517 32.19 6.74 14.98
CA ALA A 517 30.83 7.20 15.28
C ALA A 517 30.71 8.73 15.32
N ARG A 518 31.72 9.43 15.87
CA ARG A 518 31.75 10.90 15.83
C ARG A 518 31.80 11.44 14.40
N ARG A 519 32.62 10.84 13.54
CA ARG A 519 32.68 11.22 12.12
C ARG A 519 31.37 10.94 11.41
N ALA A 520 30.72 9.80 11.71
CA ALA A 520 29.43 9.46 11.14
C ALA A 520 28.36 10.50 11.52
N VAL A 521 28.28 10.91 12.80
CA VAL A 521 27.36 11.96 13.25
C VAL A 521 27.70 13.31 12.61
N ASN A 522 28.98 13.65 12.47
CA ASN A 522 29.36 14.89 11.78
C ASN A 522 28.94 14.91 10.31
N ALA A 523 29.02 13.76 9.63
CA ALA A 523 28.60 13.63 8.24
C ALA A 523 27.07 13.59 8.08
N ALA A 524 26.33 13.06 9.06
CA ALA A 524 24.88 12.99 9.05
C ALA A 524 24.25 13.36 10.41
N PRO A 525 24.29 14.66 10.80
CA PRO A 525 23.95 15.10 12.17
C PRO A 525 22.46 15.00 12.50
N SER A 526 21.60 14.78 11.51
CA SER A 526 20.16 14.57 11.69
C SER A 526 19.74 13.10 11.60
N ASN A 527 20.67 12.17 11.34
CA ASN A 527 20.35 10.75 11.18
C ASN A 527 20.25 10.05 12.54
N PRO A 528 19.04 9.62 12.98
CA PRO A 528 18.85 9.05 14.31
C PRO A 528 19.66 7.77 14.56
N SER A 529 19.87 6.93 13.54
CA SER A 529 20.62 5.67 13.68
C SER A 529 22.11 5.89 13.94
N VAL A 530 22.65 6.97 13.38
CA VAL A 530 24.07 7.32 13.54
C VAL A 530 24.31 8.00 14.88
N ILE A 531 23.37 8.85 15.30
CA ILE A 531 23.34 9.43 16.64
C ILE A 531 23.20 8.32 17.70
N ASP A 532 22.36 7.32 17.44
CA ASP A 532 22.17 6.16 18.31
C ASP A 532 23.44 5.36 18.51
N THR A 533 24.15 5.05 17.42
CA THR A 533 25.44 4.36 17.50
C THR A 533 26.45 5.14 18.34
N LEU A 534 26.57 6.46 18.16
CA LEU A 534 27.47 7.27 18.99
C LEU A 534 27.07 7.25 20.47
N ALA A 535 25.78 7.43 20.76
CA ALA A 535 25.27 7.43 22.12
C ALA A 535 25.46 6.06 22.80
N TRP A 536 25.25 4.97 22.09
CA TRP A 536 25.48 3.62 22.59
C TRP A 536 26.96 3.40 22.93
N ILE A 537 27.88 3.88 22.09
CA ILE A 537 29.33 3.81 22.37
C ILE A 537 29.70 4.65 23.60
N GLN A 538 29.12 5.85 23.77
CA GLN A 538 29.33 6.67 24.96
C GLN A 538 28.83 5.97 26.23
N HIS A 539 27.66 5.34 26.16
CA HIS A 539 27.13 4.50 27.25
C HIS A 539 28.09 3.36 27.61
N LEU A 540 28.61 2.63 26.62
CA LEU A 540 29.59 1.56 26.86
C LEU A 540 30.91 2.06 27.48
N LEU A 541 31.22 3.35 27.33
CA LEU A 541 32.38 4.01 27.95
C LEU A 541 32.07 4.64 29.31
N GLY A 542 30.82 4.53 29.79
CA GLY A 542 30.36 5.09 31.06
C GLY A 542 29.97 6.57 31.01
N ASP A 543 29.91 7.20 29.82
CA ASP A 543 29.43 8.56 29.63
C ASP A 543 27.91 8.59 29.35
N ASP A 544 27.13 8.11 30.31
CA ASP A 544 25.67 8.07 30.20
C ASP A 544 25.04 9.46 30.11
N ALA A 545 25.67 10.46 30.73
CA ALA A 545 25.21 11.85 30.70
C ALA A 545 25.37 12.46 29.29
N GLY A 546 26.48 12.19 28.61
CA GLY A 546 26.70 12.56 27.21
C GLY A 546 25.75 11.81 26.28
N ALA A 547 25.64 10.50 26.45
CA ALA A 547 24.78 9.64 25.65
C ALA A 547 23.30 10.06 25.74
N ALA A 548 22.81 10.42 26.93
CA ALA A 548 21.44 10.88 27.14
C ALA A 548 21.11 12.15 26.33
N LYS A 549 22.05 13.10 26.22
CA LYS A 549 21.85 14.32 25.41
C LYS A 549 21.70 14.02 23.92
N LEU A 550 22.40 13.00 23.42
CA LEU A 550 22.23 12.53 22.05
C LEU A 550 20.89 11.82 21.88
N MET A 551 20.49 11.01 22.85
CA MET A 551 19.20 10.34 22.86
C MET A 551 18.02 11.31 22.88
N GLU A 552 18.14 12.47 23.51
CA GLU A 552 17.13 13.53 23.40
C GLU A 552 16.87 13.96 21.95
N GLN A 553 17.90 13.95 21.09
CA GLN A 553 17.74 14.27 19.66
C GLN A 553 17.06 13.12 18.91
N VAL A 554 17.47 11.88 19.21
CA VAL A 554 16.86 10.67 18.65
C VAL A 554 15.37 10.62 18.98
N VAL A 555 14.98 10.87 20.23
CA VAL A 555 13.56 10.84 20.60
C VAL A 555 12.76 12.00 20.02
N LYS A 556 13.37 13.20 19.87
CA LYS A 556 12.76 14.38 19.20
C LYS A 556 12.53 14.17 17.71
N SER A 557 13.32 13.33 17.05
CA SER A 557 13.08 12.93 15.65
C SER A 557 11.78 12.13 15.46
N ASN A 558 11.10 11.78 16.56
CA ASN A 558 9.95 10.90 16.58
C ASN A 558 10.23 9.55 15.91
N THR A 559 11.47 9.03 16.06
CA THR A 559 11.87 7.74 15.51
C THR A 559 10.93 6.61 15.92
N LEU A 560 10.78 5.67 15.01
CA LEU A 560 9.79 4.59 15.02
C LEU A 560 10.47 3.23 15.11
N ASN A 561 11.80 3.27 15.25
CA ASN A 561 12.61 2.10 15.41
C ASN A 561 12.56 1.67 16.89
N PRO A 562 12.01 0.48 17.20
CA PRO A 562 11.88 0.00 18.56
C PRO A 562 13.24 -0.20 19.26
N ASP A 563 14.30 -0.50 18.50
CA ASP A 563 15.65 -0.69 19.03
C ASP A 563 16.26 0.65 19.48
N LEU A 564 16.13 1.71 18.68
CA LEU A 564 16.54 3.07 19.07
C LEU A 564 15.79 3.55 20.33
N ARG A 565 14.49 3.23 20.43
CA ARG A 565 13.69 3.57 21.61
C ARG A 565 14.14 2.75 22.83
N LEU A 566 14.53 1.49 22.64
CA LEU A 566 15.08 0.66 23.71
C LEU A 566 16.46 1.16 24.16
N HIS A 567 17.36 1.48 23.24
CA HIS A 567 18.66 2.09 23.56
C HIS A 567 18.48 3.40 24.33
N ALA A 568 17.55 4.28 23.89
CA ALA A 568 17.21 5.48 24.63
C ALA A 568 16.74 5.17 26.06
N ALA A 569 15.89 4.15 26.24
CA ALA A 569 15.44 3.75 27.57
C ALA A 569 16.58 3.28 28.48
N ILE A 570 17.50 2.46 27.94
CA ILE A 570 18.67 1.95 28.67
C ILE A 570 19.59 3.11 29.06
N ILE A 571 19.91 4.00 28.11
CA ILE A 571 20.79 5.15 28.32
C ILE A 571 20.20 6.13 29.33
N PHE A 572 18.91 6.46 29.21
CA PHE A 572 18.24 7.32 30.19
C PHE A 572 18.23 6.70 31.59
N ALA A 573 18.09 5.38 31.71
CA ALA A 573 18.19 4.71 33.00
C ALA A 573 19.60 4.78 33.60
N GLY A 574 20.65 4.57 32.79
CA GLY A 574 22.04 4.74 33.19
C GLY A 574 22.36 6.17 33.66
N ALA A 575 21.80 7.17 32.97
CA ALA A 575 21.92 8.59 33.34
C ALA A 575 21.05 9.01 34.54
N GLY A 576 20.29 8.09 35.16
CA GLY A 576 19.38 8.39 36.28
C GLY A 576 18.08 9.11 35.88
N GLN A 577 17.81 9.27 34.58
CA GLN A 577 16.62 9.92 34.03
C GLN A 577 15.42 8.96 33.94
N ARG A 578 14.98 8.48 35.10
CA ARG A 578 14.01 7.38 35.22
C ARG A 578 12.70 7.58 34.46
N THR A 579 12.11 8.78 34.52
CA THR A 579 10.83 9.07 33.85
C THR A 579 10.95 8.95 32.33
N GLN A 580 12.05 9.46 31.76
CA GLN A 580 12.30 9.35 30.33
C GLN A 580 12.56 7.90 29.94
N ALA A 581 13.34 7.16 30.73
CA ALA A 581 13.59 5.74 30.52
C ALA A 581 12.29 4.92 30.46
N GLN A 582 11.40 5.10 31.44
CA GLN A 582 10.10 4.44 31.49
C GLN A 582 9.23 4.77 30.27
N THR A 583 9.24 6.04 29.86
CA THR A 583 8.49 6.52 28.68
C THR A 583 8.98 5.83 27.41
N GLN A 584 10.29 5.85 27.17
CA GLN A 584 10.86 5.25 25.94
C GLN A 584 10.71 3.72 25.93
N LEU A 585 10.86 3.06 27.08
CA LEU A 585 10.64 1.62 27.18
C LEU A 585 9.20 1.23 26.85
N THR A 586 8.24 2.01 27.34
CA THR A 586 6.82 1.81 27.03
C THR A 586 6.55 1.96 25.54
N ILE A 587 7.15 2.96 24.90
CA ILE A 587 7.05 3.17 23.45
C ILE A 587 7.71 2.00 22.68
N ALA A 588 8.91 1.57 23.06
CA ALA A 588 9.61 0.45 22.43
C ALA A 588 8.78 -0.83 22.47
N LEU A 589 8.16 -1.15 23.63
CA LEU A 589 7.28 -2.30 23.81
C LEU A 589 5.97 -2.19 23.03
N LYS A 590 5.43 -0.97 22.86
CA LYS A 590 4.26 -0.73 21.99
C LYS A 590 4.61 -0.97 20.51
N LEU A 591 5.78 -0.53 20.07
CA LEU A 591 6.28 -0.70 18.71
C LEU A 591 6.66 -2.16 18.39
N ASN A 592 7.23 -2.87 19.36
CA ASN A 592 7.59 -4.28 19.22
C ASN A 592 7.32 -5.05 20.53
N PRO A 593 6.12 -5.64 20.70
CA PRO A 593 5.77 -6.40 21.90
C PRO A 593 6.69 -7.61 22.15
N ALA A 594 7.40 -8.12 21.14
CA ALA A 594 8.32 -9.25 21.32
C ALA A 594 9.53 -8.87 22.21
N LEU A 595 9.88 -7.59 22.29
CA LEU A 595 10.97 -7.09 23.15
C LEU A 595 10.73 -7.42 24.64
N ALA A 596 9.47 -7.59 25.08
CA ALA A 596 9.15 -7.97 26.46
C ALA A 596 9.76 -9.34 26.87
N LYS A 597 10.12 -10.18 25.89
CA LYS A 597 10.77 -11.47 26.14
C LYS A 597 12.27 -11.34 26.36
N ASN A 598 12.90 -10.23 25.98
CA ASN A 598 14.34 -10.00 26.11
C ASN A 598 14.74 -9.91 27.61
N PRO A 599 15.72 -10.70 28.08
CA PRO A 599 16.22 -10.62 29.46
C PRO A 599 16.64 -9.22 29.90
N GLU A 600 17.31 -8.45 29.04
CA GLU A 600 17.76 -7.08 29.35
C GLU A 600 16.57 -6.14 29.57
N VAL A 601 15.51 -6.29 28.77
CA VAL A 601 14.26 -5.54 28.93
C VAL A 601 13.61 -5.86 30.28
N LYS A 602 13.56 -7.13 30.68
CA LYS A 602 13.00 -7.53 31.99
C LYS A 602 13.82 -6.96 33.15
N GLN A 603 15.14 -6.95 33.02
CA GLN A 603 16.03 -6.37 34.01
C GLN A 603 15.79 -4.85 34.13
N LEU A 604 15.72 -4.15 32.99
CA LEU A 604 15.42 -2.72 32.94
C LEU A 604 14.05 -2.40 33.56
N GLN A 605 13.00 -3.17 33.24
CA GLN A 605 11.68 -3.02 33.87
C GLN A 605 11.75 -3.17 35.40
N SER A 606 12.51 -4.14 35.89
CA SER A 606 12.68 -4.37 37.33
C SER A 606 13.45 -3.22 38.01
N GLN A 607 14.46 -2.67 37.34
CA GLN A 607 15.21 -1.50 37.80
C GLN A 607 14.32 -0.25 37.87
N LEU A 608 13.48 -0.03 36.85
CA LEU A 608 12.56 1.11 36.75
C LEU A 608 11.28 0.96 37.59
N ALA A 609 11.10 -0.17 38.30
CA ALA A 609 10.00 -0.38 39.24
C ALA A 609 10.35 -0.07 40.70
N LYS A 610 11.64 -0.06 41.08
CA LYS A 610 12.15 0.22 42.44
C LYS A 610 12.40 1.69 42.69
#